data_AF-A0A966PMI7-F1
#
_entry.id   AF-A0A966PMI7-F1
#
_cell.length_a   1.000
_cell.length_b   1.000
_cell.length_c   1.000
_cell.angle_alpha   90.00
_cell.angle_beta   90.00
_cell.angle_gamma   90.00
#
_symmetry.space_group_name_H-M   'P 1'
#
loop_
_entity.id
_entity.type
_entity.pdbx_description
1 polymer ?
#
loop_
_entity_poly.entity_id
_entity_poly.type
_entity_poly.pdbx_seq_one_letter_code
_entity_poly.pdbx_strand_id
1 'polypeptide(L)' 'VIAFESACPRCVMVTREVADLPADRAILRHIVRDLDQNVGVYARIVEPGPIAVGDSFTFV' A
#
# COMPACT_ATOMS: atom_id res chain seq x y z
N VAL A 1 16.07 -5.91 -7.15
CA VAL A 1 15.19 -5.33 -8.21
C VAL A 1 13.77 -5.86 -8.04
N ILE A 2 12.75 -5.02 -8.21
CA ILE A 2 11.33 -5.42 -8.14
C ILE A 2 10.59 -5.00 -9.42
N ALA A 3 9.50 -5.70 -9.74
CA ALA A 3 8.57 -5.32 -10.80
C ALA A 3 7.18 -5.08 -10.20
N PHE A 4 6.52 -3.99 -10.60
CA PHE A 4 5.12 -3.72 -10.23
C PHE A 4 4.17 -4.62 -11.01
N GLU A 5 3.21 -5.24 -10.34
CA GLU A 5 2.31 -6.23 -10.95
C GLU A 5 0.86 -5.74 -11.00
N SER A 6 0.33 -5.22 -9.90
CA SER A 6 -1.07 -4.83 -9.81
C SER A 6 -1.31 -3.76 -8.75
N ALA A 7 -2.42 -3.03 -8.89
CA ALA A 7 -2.89 -2.13 -7.84
C ALA A 7 -3.28 -2.92 -6.58
N CYS A 8 -3.17 -2.29 -5.41
CA CYS A 8 -3.52 -2.90 -4.13
C CYS A 8 -4.92 -2.45 -3.67
N PRO A 9 -5.98 -3.24 -3.93
CA PRO A 9 -7.31 -2.93 -3.42
C PRO A 9 -7.30 -3.04 -1.90
N ARG A 10 -7.81 -2.00 -1.22
CA ARG A 10 -7.91 -2.00 0.23
C ARG A 10 -9.23 -2.63 0.66
N CYS A 11 -9.16 -3.43 1.72
CA CYS A 11 -10.32 -4.01 2.38
C CYS A 11 -10.58 -3.30 3.72
N VAL A 12 -11.59 -3.77 4.46
CA VAL A 12 -11.99 -3.26 5.79
C VAL A 12 -10.84 -3.15 6.80
N MET A 13 -9.72 -3.84 6.59
CA MET A 13 -8.56 -3.76 7.48
C MET A 13 -8.05 -2.33 7.70
N VAL A 14 -8.18 -1.42 6.72
CA VAL A 14 -7.76 -0.01 6.88
C VAL A 14 -8.67 0.84 7.77
N THR A 15 -9.83 0.32 8.17
CA THR A 15 -10.77 1.05 9.04
C THR A 15 -10.63 0.68 10.52
N ARG A 16 -9.70 -0.23 10.85
CA ARG A 16 -9.49 -0.67 12.24
C ARG A 16 -8.63 0.34 12.98
N GLU A 17 -8.76 0.35 14.30
CA GLU A 17 -7.90 1.13 15.19
C GLU A 17 -6.42 0.73 15.03
N VAL A 18 -5.52 1.71 15.15
CA VAL A 18 -4.07 1.51 15.09
C VAL A 18 -3.42 2.41 16.12
N ALA A 19 -2.69 1.82 17.07
CA ALA A 19 -2.11 2.54 18.19
C ALA A 19 -3.16 3.38 18.95
N ASP A 20 -3.00 4.71 18.96
CA ASP A 20 -3.90 5.68 19.58
C ASP A 20 -5.00 6.19 18.63
N LEU A 21 -4.98 5.78 17.35
CA LEU A 21 -5.99 6.17 16.37
C LEU A 21 -7.22 5.27 16.43
N PRO A 22 -8.44 5.83 16.58
CA PRO A 22 -9.67 5.05 16.65
C PRO A 22 -10.01 4.44 15.28
N ALA A 23 -10.88 3.43 15.29
CA ALA A 23 -11.44 2.87 14.07
C ALA A 23 -12.25 3.93 13.29
N ASP A 24 -12.02 4.04 11.97
CA ASP A 24 -12.74 4.98 11.11
C ASP A 24 -13.15 4.35 9.77
N ARG A 25 -14.47 4.20 9.58
CA ARG A 25 -15.06 3.68 8.33
C ARG A 25 -15.03 4.69 7.19
N ALA A 26 -14.84 5.98 7.46
CA ALA A 26 -14.72 7.00 6.43
C ALA A 26 -13.50 6.78 5.53
N ILE A 27 -12.41 6.19 6.06
CA ILE A 27 -11.20 5.85 5.32
C ILE A 27 -11.52 4.95 4.12
N LEU A 28 -12.17 3.80 4.33
CA LEU A 28 -12.51 2.90 3.22
C LEU A 28 -13.53 3.54 2.27
N ARG A 29 -14.48 4.33 2.79
CA ARG A 29 -15.45 5.04 1.94
C ARG A 29 -14.77 6.07 1.02
N HIS A 30 -13.75 6.76 1.50
CA HIS A 30 -12.94 7.67 0.69
C HIS A 30 -12.16 6.89 -0.37
N ILE A 31 -11.46 5.83 0.03
CA ILE A 31 -10.68 4.98 -0.89
C ILE A 31 -11.54 4.42 -2.03
N VAL A 32 -12.75 3.91 -1.73
CA VAL A 32 -13.65 3.38 -2.76
C VAL A 32 -14.19 4.48 -3.67
N ARG A 33 -14.56 5.64 -3.12
CA ARG A 33 -15.19 6.73 -3.89
C ARG A 33 -14.19 7.45 -4.80
N ASP A 34 -13.01 7.72 -4.27
CA ASP A 34 -12.10 8.71 -4.84
C ASP A 34 -10.82 8.09 -5.41
N LEU A 35 -10.46 6.86 -5.00
CA LEU A 35 -9.19 6.21 -5.36
C LEU A 35 -9.38 4.87 -6.08
N ASP A 36 -10.56 4.61 -6.65
CA ASP A 36 -10.88 3.35 -7.34
C ASP A 36 -10.61 2.11 -6.47
N GLN A 37 -10.89 2.20 -5.16
CA GLN A 37 -10.60 1.18 -4.15
C GLN A 37 -9.10 0.87 -3.92
N ASN A 38 -8.18 1.52 -4.62
CA ASN A 38 -6.77 1.16 -4.66
C ASN A 38 -5.89 2.14 -3.88
N VAL A 39 -5.07 1.60 -2.96
CA VAL A 39 -4.00 2.35 -2.29
C VAL A 39 -2.77 1.45 -2.16
N GLY A 40 -1.75 1.75 -2.94
CA GLY A 40 -0.52 0.98 -3.02
C GLY A 40 -0.45 0.07 -4.24
N VAL A 41 0.65 -0.67 -4.35
CA VAL A 41 0.97 -1.54 -5.49
C VAL A 41 1.57 -2.85 -4.96
N TYR A 42 1.18 -3.97 -5.55
CA TYR A 42 1.88 -5.23 -5.37
C TYR A 42 3.09 -5.28 -6.30
N ALA A 43 4.23 -5.68 -5.75
CA ALA A 43 5.46 -5.85 -6.49
C ALA A 43 6.03 -7.24 -6.23
N ARG A 44 6.66 -7.80 -7.26
CA ARG A 44 7.39 -9.07 -7.17
C ARG A 44 8.89 -8.82 -7.23
N ILE A 45 9.61 -9.63 -6.46
CA ILE A 45 11.07 -9.66 -6.49
C ILE A 45 11.53 -10.24 -7.84
N VAL A 46 12.28 -9.45 -8.60
CA VAL A 46 12.96 -9.88 -9.83
C VAL A 46 14.37 -10.36 -9.49
N GLU A 47 15.06 -9.59 -8.63
CA GLU A 47 16.38 -9.94 -8.12
C GLU A 47 16.41 -9.73 -6.61
N PRO A 48 16.69 -10.78 -5.82
CA PRO A 48 16.81 -10.69 -4.36
C PRO A 48 17.99 -9.82 -3.92
N GLY A 49 17.84 -9.13 -2.79
CA GLY A 49 18.90 -8.34 -2.18
C GLY A 49 18.43 -7.69 -0.89
N PRO A 50 19.36 -7.19 -0.05
CA PRO A 50 19.01 -6.44 1.15
C PRO A 50 18.45 -5.06 0.79
N ILE A 51 17.63 -4.50 1.68
CA ILE A 51 17.16 -3.11 1.64
C ILE A 51 17.27 -2.52 3.04
N ALA A 52 17.53 -1.22 3.12
CA ALA A 52 17.62 -0.47 4.37
C ALA A 52 16.85 0.86 4.28
N VAL A 53 16.49 1.41 5.44
CA VAL A 53 15.91 2.76 5.50
C VAL A 53 16.94 3.77 5.02
N GLY A 54 16.57 4.58 4.04
CA GLY A 54 17.44 5.57 3.41
C GLY A 54 17.94 5.18 2.02
N ASP A 55 17.72 3.93 1.57
CA ASP A 55 18.04 3.53 0.20
C ASP A 55 17.23 4.33 -0.82
N SER A 56 17.87 4.71 -1.93
CA SER A 56 17.22 5.41 -3.04
C SER A 56 16.47 4.44 -3.94
N PHE A 57 15.24 4.78 -4.31
CA PHE A 57 14.48 4.08 -5.34
C PHE A 57 14.70 4.74 -6.70
N THR A 58 15.00 3.95 -7.73
CA THR A 58 15.19 4.44 -9.11
C THR A 58 14.36 3.61 -10.08
N PHE A 59 13.83 4.27 -11.12
CA PHE A 59 13.23 3.58 -12.25
C PHE A 59 14.34 3.13 -13.21
N VAL A 60 14.28 1.87 -13.59
CA VAL A 60 15.21 1.22 -14.52
C VAL A 60 14.58 1.04 -15.89
#